data_AF-A0A5J6YWD2-F1
#
_entry.id   AF-A0A5J6YWD2-F1
#
_cell.length_a   1.000
_cell.length_b   1.000
_cell.length_c   1.000
_cell.angle_alpha   90.00
_cell.angle_beta   90.00
_cell.angle_gamma   90.00
#
_symmetry.space_group_name_H-M   'P 1'
#
loop_
_entity.id
_entity.type
_entity.pdbx_description
1 polymer ?
#
loop_
_entity_poly.entity_id
_entity_poly.type
_entity_poly.pdbx_seq_one_letter_code
_entity_poly.pdbx_strand_id
1 'polypeptide(L)'
;MPATLDHLVIAARTLEEGRAWLEGRLDLPMQDGGKHDNFGTHNALLSLGPDCYLEVIAIDPSAPVPNRPRWFGLDTPEIKARLEDGPALIHWVAAVETLTAGPEVLDLSRGENRWALTVPEDGGLPMHGVAPSRIVWHTPPPPTRLTDAGVRLGKLRLGSPTPDALRAVLDTLNFTGEVEVYEAPQPELRAVLETPNGLVTLD
;
A
#
# COMPACT_ATOMS: atom_id res chain seq x y z
N MET A 1 6.32 -13.20 15.57
CA MET A 1 6.64 -13.56 14.17
C MET A 1 7.31 -12.36 13.52
N PRO A 2 8.29 -12.53 12.62
CA PRO A 2 8.84 -11.41 11.85
C PRO A 2 7.73 -10.74 11.04
N ALA A 3 7.80 -9.42 10.88
CA ALA A 3 6.91 -8.71 9.97
C ALA A 3 7.23 -9.07 8.52
N THR A 4 6.21 -9.14 7.65
CA THR A 4 6.38 -9.41 6.22
C THR A 4 5.62 -8.40 5.40
N LEU A 5 5.92 -8.29 4.10
CA LEU A 5 5.15 -7.44 3.21
C LEU A 5 3.71 -7.97 3.08
N ASP A 6 2.72 -7.10 3.29
CA ASP A 6 1.30 -7.40 3.07
C ASP A 6 0.85 -6.90 1.69
N HIS A 7 1.04 -5.61 1.42
CA HIS A 7 0.72 -5.04 0.11
C HIS A 7 1.48 -3.76 -0.20
N LEU A 8 1.50 -3.43 -1.48
CA LEU A 8 1.93 -2.13 -2.00
C LEU A 8 0.72 -1.29 -2.37
N VAL A 9 0.81 0.02 -2.16
CA VAL A 9 -0.29 0.97 -2.36
C VAL A 9 0.04 1.91 -3.50
N ILE A 10 -0.76 1.85 -4.56
CA ILE A 10 -0.72 2.74 -5.71
C ILE A 10 -1.92 3.68 -5.59
N ALA A 11 -1.67 4.98 -5.50
CA ALA A 11 -2.76 5.96 -5.51
C ALA A 11 -3.02 6.46 -6.94
N ALA A 12 -4.27 6.80 -7.21
CA ALA A 12 -4.72 7.39 -8.47
C ALA A 12 -5.79 8.46 -8.21
N ARG A 13 -6.04 9.34 -9.19
CA ARG A 13 -7.11 10.36 -9.07
C ARG A 13 -8.48 9.73 -9.14
N THR A 14 -8.63 8.71 -9.99
CA THR A 14 -9.82 7.84 -10.04
C THR A 14 -9.40 6.38 -10.06
N LEU A 15 -10.29 5.48 -9.62
CA LEU A 15 -10.00 4.05 -9.62
C LEU A 15 -9.86 3.52 -11.05
N GLU A 16 -10.65 4.05 -11.99
CA GLU A 16 -10.59 3.69 -13.41
C GLU A 16 -9.22 4.02 -14.02
N GLU A 17 -8.68 5.21 -13.72
CA GLU A 17 -7.35 5.63 -14.15
C GLU A 17 -6.27 4.70 -13.58
N GLY A 18 -6.32 4.44 -12.27
CA GLY A 18 -5.36 3.58 -11.59
C GLY A 18 -5.37 2.14 -12.12
N ARG A 19 -6.57 1.58 -12.38
CA ARG A 19 -6.72 0.27 -13.01
C ARG A 19 -6.09 0.27 -14.39
N ALA A 20 -6.50 1.18 -15.28
CA ALA A 20 -5.98 1.22 -16.64
C ALA A 20 -4.44 1.37 -16.67
N TRP A 21 -3.89 2.18 -15.76
CA TRP A 21 -2.44 2.38 -15.64
C TRP A 21 -1.68 1.13 -15.22
N LEU A 22 -2.21 0.36 -14.27
CA LEU A 22 -1.54 -0.85 -13.76
C LEU A 22 -1.77 -2.04 -14.69
N GLU A 23 -3.01 -2.24 -15.17
CA GLU A 23 -3.35 -3.29 -16.12
C GLU A 23 -2.55 -3.13 -17.41
N GLY A 24 -2.37 -1.90 -17.91
CA GLY A 24 -1.55 -1.64 -19.10
C GLY A 24 -0.04 -1.87 -18.90
N ARG A 25 0.46 -1.79 -17.65
CA ARG A 25 1.88 -2.08 -17.33
C ARG A 25 2.16 -3.56 -17.16
N LEU A 26 1.20 -4.29 -16.58
CA LEU A 26 1.35 -5.71 -16.26
C LEU A 26 0.75 -6.63 -17.32
N ASP A 27 -0.08 -6.10 -18.22
CA ASP A 27 -0.91 -6.85 -19.18
C ASP A 27 -1.78 -7.91 -18.47
N LEU A 28 -2.33 -7.52 -17.31
CA LEU A 28 -3.10 -8.39 -16.43
C LEU A 28 -4.27 -7.61 -15.83
N PRO A 29 -5.49 -8.18 -15.78
CA PRO A 29 -6.64 -7.50 -15.22
C PRO A 29 -6.55 -7.41 -13.70
N MET A 30 -6.98 -6.29 -13.13
CA MET A 30 -7.21 -6.17 -11.70
C MET A 30 -8.58 -6.77 -11.32
N GLN A 31 -8.66 -7.31 -10.11
CA GLN A 31 -9.92 -7.72 -9.50
C GLN A 31 -10.53 -6.56 -8.72
N ASP A 32 -11.85 -6.53 -8.66
CA ASP A 32 -12.54 -5.53 -7.84
C ASP A 32 -12.18 -5.76 -6.36
N GLY A 33 -11.85 -4.66 -5.67
CA GLY A 33 -11.62 -4.69 -4.24
C GLY A 33 -12.91 -4.40 -3.48
N GLY A 34 -13.09 -3.15 -3.07
CA GLY A 34 -14.30 -2.68 -2.40
C GLY A 34 -14.20 -1.22 -1.96
N LYS A 35 -15.13 -0.81 -1.11
CA LYS A 35 -15.24 0.56 -0.58
C LYS A 35 -14.86 0.62 0.89
N HIS A 36 -14.21 1.71 1.30
CA HIS A 36 -13.79 1.97 2.67
C HIS A 36 -14.63 3.10 3.25
N ASP A 37 -15.70 2.77 3.96
CA ASP A 37 -16.64 3.76 4.48
C ASP A 37 -15.96 4.76 5.44
N ASN A 38 -14.99 4.29 6.24
CA ASN A 38 -14.23 5.14 7.17
C ASN A 38 -13.41 6.25 6.48
N PHE A 39 -13.06 6.06 5.21
CA PHE A 39 -12.15 6.94 4.48
C PHE A 39 -12.76 7.47 3.16
N GLY A 40 -13.96 7.04 2.78
CA GLY A 40 -14.58 7.42 1.51
C GLY A 40 -13.66 7.14 0.31
N THR A 41 -13.00 5.98 0.32
CA THR A 41 -12.12 5.51 -0.77
C THR A 41 -12.63 4.19 -1.32
N HIS A 42 -12.15 3.80 -2.49
CA HIS A 42 -12.39 2.50 -3.10
C HIS A 42 -11.12 1.96 -3.74
N ASN A 43 -11.03 0.64 -3.91
CA ASN A 43 -9.84 -0.01 -4.42
C ASN A 43 -10.11 -1.13 -5.43
N ALA A 44 -9.03 -1.49 -6.13
CA ALA A 44 -8.90 -2.67 -6.99
C ALA A 44 -7.61 -3.38 -6.60
N LEU A 45 -7.57 -4.70 -6.78
CA LEU A 45 -6.53 -5.56 -6.23
C LEU A 45 -5.90 -6.46 -7.31
N LEU A 46 -4.62 -6.76 -7.17
CA LEU A 46 -3.91 -7.76 -7.99
C LEU A 46 -2.97 -8.59 -7.12
N SER A 47 -2.97 -9.92 -7.27
CA SER A 47 -2.11 -10.81 -6.47
C SER A 47 -0.64 -10.65 -6.84
N LEU A 48 0.24 -10.61 -5.83
CA LEU A 48 1.70 -10.74 -5.94
C LEU A 48 2.19 -12.10 -5.42
N GLY A 49 1.31 -13.11 -5.43
CA GLY A 49 1.52 -14.41 -4.81
C GLY A 49 0.55 -14.67 -3.65
N PRO A 50 0.82 -15.72 -2.83
CA PRO A 50 -0.14 -16.23 -1.84
C PRO A 50 -0.34 -15.31 -0.63
N ASP A 51 0.64 -14.45 -0.34
CA ASP A 51 0.68 -13.66 0.90
C ASP A 51 0.70 -12.15 0.65
N CYS A 52 0.84 -11.70 -0.61
CA CYS A 52 1.02 -10.29 -0.95
C CYS A 52 0.17 -9.86 -2.15
N TYR A 53 -0.19 -8.58 -2.21
CA TYR A 53 -0.95 -8.00 -3.32
C TYR A 53 -0.58 -6.53 -3.63
N LEU A 54 -1.00 -6.06 -4.80
CA LEU A 54 -1.05 -4.64 -5.15
C LEU A 54 -2.45 -4.10 -4.86
N GLU A 55 -2.52 -2.94 -4.22
CA GLU A 55 -3.74 -2.17 -4.06
C GLU A 55 -3.65 -0.90 -4.91
N VAL A 56 -4.57 -0.74 -5.85
CA VAL A 56 -4.85 0.58 -6.44
C VAL A 56 -5.97 1.20 -5.63
N ILE A 57 -5.77 2.42 -5.15
CA ILE A 57 -6.73 3.14 -4.31
C ILE A 57 -7.00 4.55 -4.85
N ALA A 58 -8.26 4.98 -4.76
CA ALA A 58 -8.68 6.33 -5.09
C ALA A 58 -9.78 6.81 -4.14
N ILE A 59 -10.04 8.13 -4.14
CA ILE A 59 -11.19 8.71 -3.45
C ILE A 59 -12.46 8.29 -4.21
N ASP A 60 -13.45 7.73 -3.51
CA ASP A 60 -14.73 7.38 -4.12
C ASP A 60 -15.59 8.65 -4.23
N PRO A 61 -15.88 9.16 -5.44
CA PRO A 61 -16.66 10.40 -5.61
C PRO A 61 -18.12 10.25 -5.18
N SER A 62 -18.61 9.02 -5.04
CA SER A 62 -19.96 8.72 -4.55
C SER A 62 -20.06 8.57 -3.03
N ALA A 63 -18.91 8.48 -2.33
CA ALA A 63 -18.88 8.31 -0.89
C ALA A 63 -19.06 9.66 -0.16
N PRO A 64 -19.68 9.66 1.03
CA PRO A 64 -19.69 10.84 1.88
C PRO A 64 -18.26 11.26 2.26
N VAL A 65 -18.08 12.55 2.55
CA VAL A 65 -16.82 13.04 3.11
C VAL A 65 -16.63 12.42 4.50
N PRO A 66 -15.49 11.76 4.78
CA PRO A 66 -15.24 11.13 6.06
C PRO A 66 -15.05 12.17 7.17
N ASN A 67 -15.33 11.78 8.42
CA ASN A 67 -15.12 12.62 9.61
C ASN A 67 -13.67 12.65 10.09
N ARG A 68 -12.72 12.22 9.25
CA ARG A 68 -11.28 12.18 9.52
C ARG A 68 -10.51 12.39 8.22
N PRO A 69 -9.23 12.78 8.26
CA PRO A 69 -8.38 12.80 7.08
C PRO A 69 -8.35 11.42 6.41
N ARG A 70 -8.41 11.42 5.07
CA ARG A 70 -8.19 10.19 4.31
C ARG A 70 -6.76 9.72 4.50
N TRP A 71 -6.61 8.40 4.67
CA TRP A 71 -5.31 7.77 4.81
C TRP A 71 -4.41 8.03 3.59
N PHE A 72 -3.13 7.70 3.75
CA PHE A 72 -2.10 7.87 2.74
C PHE A 72 -1.93 9.31 2.23
N GLY A 73 -2.41 10.29 3.00
CA GLY A 73 -2.38 11.69 2.64
C GLY A 73 -3.21 12.05 1.41
N LEU A 74 -4.23 11.25 1.04
CA LEU A 74 -4.99 11.48 -0.21
C LEU A 74 -5.66 12.86 -0.29
N ASP A 75 -5.88 13.51 0.85
CA ASP A 75 -6.43 14.87 0.89
C ASP A 75 -5.37 15.97 0.76
N THR A 76 -4.08 15.65 0.92
CA THR A 76 -3.02 16.68 1.01
C THR A 76 -2.66 17.26 -0.37
N PRO A 77 -2.26 18.54 -0.44
CA PRO A 77 -1.82 19.17 -1.68
C PRO A 77 -0.66 18.42 -2.35
N GLU A 78 0.26 17.86 -1.56
CA GLU A 78 1.46 17.19 -2.06
C GLU A 78 1.10 15.90 -2.81
N ILE A 79 0.21 15.07 -2.25
CA ILE A 79 -0.26 13.85 -2.92
C ILE A 79 -1.14 14.21 -4.13
N LYS A 80 -2.01 15.21 -4.02
CA LYS A 80 -2.82 15.66 -5.16
C LYS A 80 -1.95 16.13 -6.32
N ALA A 81 -0.93 16.93 -6.06
CA ALA A 81 0.02 17.39 -7.06
C ALA A 81 0.80 16.22 -7.67
N ARG A 82 1.28 15.27 -6.85
CA ARG A 82 1.96 14.06 -7.36
C ARG A 82 1.10 13.26 -8.34
N LEU A 83 -0.21 13.18 -8.07
CA LEU A 83 -1.14 12.42 -8.90
C LEU A 83 -1.61 13.18 -10.16
N GLU A 84 -1.20 14.44 -10.36
CA GLU A 84 -1.46 15.17 -11.61
C GLU A 84 -0.73 14.53 -12.80
N ASP A 85 0.46 13.96 -12.55
CA ASP A 85 1.27 13.24 -13.54
C ASP A 85 0.83 11.78 -13.76
N GLY A 86 -0.18 11.32 -12.99
CA GLY A 86 -0.79 10.00 -13.10
C GLY A 86 -0.65 9.15 -11.81
N PRO A 87 -1.13 7.90 -11.85
CA PRO A 87 -1.01 6.98 -10.73
C PRO A 87 0.44 6.71 -10.33
N ALA A 88 0.69 6.55 -9.03
CA ALA A 88 2.03 6.39 -8.47
C ALA A 88 2.06 5.44 -7.28
N LEU A 89 3.19 4.74 -7.10
CA LEU A 89 3.47 3.93 -5.91
C LEU A 89 3.79 4.84 -4.72
N ILE A 90 2.87 4.96 -3.77
CA ILE A 90 2.99 5.95 -2.68
C ILE A 90 3.36 5.32 -1.34
N HIS A 91 3.08 4.03 -1.14
CA HIS A 91 3.25 3.40 0.17
C HIS A 91 3.30 1.87 0.10
N TRP A 92 3.52 1.26 1.26
CA TRP A 92 3.48 -0.17 1.46
C TRP A 92 3.10 -0.49 2.90
N VAL A 93 2.58 -1.69 3.12
CA VAL A 93 2.04 -2.14 4.40
C VAL A 93 2.70 -3.45 4.80
N ALA A 94 3.11 -3.54 6.07
CA ALA A 94 3.72 -4.73 6.65
C ALA A 94 2.70 -5.47 7.55
N ALA A 95 2.51 -6.75 7.29
CA ALA A 95 1.77 -7.64 8.17
C ALA A 95 2.58 -7.89 9.44
N VAL A 96 1.93 -7.76 10.60
CA VAL A 96 2.52 -8.01 11.92
C VAL A 96 1.64 -8.97 12.72
N GLU A 97 2.19 -9.59 13.76
CA GLU A 97 1.43 -10.55 14.58
C GLU A 97 0.42 -9.87 15.49
N THR A 98 0.80 -8.75 16.10
CA THR A 98 -0.08 -7.97 16.99
C THR A 98 0.15 -6.48 16.82
N LEU A 99 -0.88 -5.71 17.15
CA LEU A 99 -0.79 -4.26 17.31
C LEU A 99 -1.20 -3.90 18.73
N THR A 100 -0.40 -3.07 19.38
CA THR A 100 -0.80 -2.47 20.66
C THR A 100 -1.81 -1.37 20.38
N ALA A 101 -2.97 -1.42 21.04
CA ALA A 101 -4.00 -0.40 20.90
C ALA A 101 -3.44 1.01 21.18
N GLY A 102 -3.87 1.97 20.39
CA GLY A 102 -3.42 3.35 20.45
C GLY A 102 -4.24 4.23 19.51
N PRO A 103 -4.07 5.56 19.56
CA PRO A 103 -4.88 6.50 18.77
C PRO A 103 -4.76 6.28 17.26
N GLU A 104 -3.61 5.75 16.81
CA GLU A 104 -3.35 5.46 15.40
C GLU A 104 -3.77 4.05 14.98
N VAL A 105 -4.18 3.17 15.90
CA VAL A 105 -4.62 1.81 15.55
C VAL A 105 -6.12 1.79 15.38
N LEU A 106 -6.57 1.42 14.18
CA LEU A 106 -7.98 1.40 13.83
C LEU A 106 -8.43 -0.01 13.49
N ASP A 107 -9.50 -0.46 14.12
CA ASP A 107 -10.27 -1.62 13.67
C ASP A 107 -11.13 -1.23 12.48
N LEU A 108 -10.92 -1.91 11.36
CA LEU A 108 -11.53 -1.61 10.08
C LEU A 108 -12.23 -2.83 9.50
N SER A 109 -13.20 -2.57 8.63
CA SER A 109 -13.94 -3.62 7.96
C SER A 109 -14.39 -3.22 6.56
N ARG A 110 -14.46 -4.21 5.68
CA ARG A 110 -14.96 -4.08 4.31
C ARG A 110 -15.50 -5.41 3.81
N GLY A 111 -16.82 -5.51 3.59
CA GLY A 111 -17.44 -6.80 3.24
C GLY A 111 -17.16 -7.85 4.32
N GLU A 112 -16.49 -8.93 3.97
CA GLU A 112 -16.05 -9.98 4.93
C GLU A 112 -14.70 -9.65 5.61
N ASN A 113 -13.95 -8.69 5.08
CA ASN A 113 -12.61 -8.38 5.58
C ASN A 113 -12.71 -7.63 6.91
N ARG A 114 -11.93 -8.07 7.89
CA ARG A 114 -11.74 -7.45 9.20
C ARG A 114 -10.24 -7.40 9.51
N TRP A 115 -9.74 -6.25 9.91
CA TRP A 115 -8.32 -6.04 10.23
C TRP A 115 -8.12 -4.83 11.15
N ALA A 116 -7.00 -4.78 11.83
CA ALA A 116 -6.49 -3.59 12.49
C ALA A 116 -5.35 -2.99 11.66
N LEU A 117 -5.31 -1.67 11.48
CA LEU A 117 -4.29 -0.95 10.71
C LEU A 117 -3.77 0.26 11.48
N THR A 118 -2.47 0.53 11.41
CA THR A 118 -1.92 1.81 11.87
C THR A 118 -2.14 2.90 10.83
N VAL A 119 -2.88 3.94 11.19
CA VAL A 119 -3.15 5.12 10.37
C VAL A 119 -2.87 6.36 11.22
N PRO A 120 -1.87 7.19 10.85
CA PRO A 120 -1.62 8.46 11.54
C PRO A 120 -2.89 9.31 11.69
N GLU A 121 -2.97 10.10 12.76
CA GLU A 121 -4.14 10.95 13.04
C GLU A 121 -4.41 11.96 11.91
N ASP A 122 -3.33 12.47 11.30
CA ASP A 122 -3.37 13.38 10.15
C ASP A 122 -3.63 12.66 8.81
N GLY A 123 -3.74 11.34 8.82
CA GLY A 123 -3.90 10.49 7.64
C GLY A 123 -2.66 10.38 6.77
N GLY A 124 -1.52 10.92 7.20
CA GLY A 124 -0.29 11.00 6.42
C GLY A 124 0.42 9.66 6.23
N LEU A 125 1.59 9.73 5.59
CA LEU A 125 2.44 8.59 5.29
C LEU A 125 3.65 8.53 6.24
N PRO A 126 3.86 7.42 6.99
CA PRO A 126 5.04 7.25 7.82
C PRO A 126 6.34 7.46 7.03
N MET A 127 7.21 8.34 7.54
CA MET A 127 8.45 8.75 6.85
C MET A 127 8.22 9.10 5.37
N HIS A 128 7.13 9.80 5.04
CA HIS A 128 6.75 10.17 3.67
C HIS A 128 6.55 8.97 2.71
N GLY A 129 6.17 7.81 3.25
CA GLY A 129 5.75 6.65 2.47
C GLY A 129 6.75 5.50 2.46
N VAL A 130 7.99 5.72 2.88
CA VAL A 130 9.04 4.69 2.84
C VAL A 130 9.10 3.81 4.08
N ALA A 131 8.58 4.26 5.23
CA ALA A 131 8.33 3.36 6.36
C ALA A 131 6.93 2.76 6.23
N PRO A 132 6.70 1.49 6.60
CA PRO A 132 5.41 0.84 6.36
C PRO A 132 4.36 1.22 7.41
N SER A 133 3.10 1.25 6.98
CA SER A 133 1.98 1.04 7.91
C SER A 133 1.96 -0.42 8.35
N ARG A 134 1.36 -0.72 9.50
CA ARG A 134 1.32 -2.07 10.10
C ARG A 134 -0.11 -2.59 10.12
N ILE A 135 -0.32 -3.82 9.68
CA ILE A 135 -1.64 -4.46 9.59
C ILE A 135 -1.68 -5.78 10.36
N VAL A 136 -2.82 -6.06 11.00
CA VAL A 136 -3.17 -7.37 11.55
C VAL A 136 -4.50 -7.78 10.96
N TRP A 137 -4.53 -8.86 10.20
CA TRP A 137 -5.77 -9.43 9.68
C TRP A 137 -6.49 -10.27 10.73
N HIS A 138 -7.80 -10.08 10.87
CA HIS A 138 -8.68 -10.89 11.73
C HIS A 138 -9.52 -11.92 10.93
N THR A 139 -9.35 -11.88 9.61
CA THR A 139 -10.00 -12.75 8.62
C THR A 139 -8.94 -13.08 7.55
N PRO A 140 -9.10 -14.15 6.75
CA PRO A 140 -8.13 -14.45 5.69
C PRO A 140 -7.86 -13.23 4.79
N PRO A 141 -6.60 -12.84 4.55
CA PRO A 141 -6.29 -11.61 3.82
C PRO A 141 -6.67 -11.72 2.33
N PRO A 142 -6.74 -10.60 1.58
CA PRO A 142 -7.14 -10.61 0.18
C PRO A 142 -6.41 -11.63 -0.71
N PRO A 143 -5.07 -11.82 -0.61
CA PRO A 143 -4.34 -12.80 -1.43
C PRO A 143 -4.91 -14.22 -1.41
N THR A 144 -5.58 -14.63 -0.33
CA THR A 144 -6.19 -15.97 -0.22
C THR A 144 -7.38 -16.19 -1.16
N ARG A 145 -7.91 -15.11 -1.75
CA ARG A 145 -9.09 -15.10 -2.65
C ARG A 145 -8.78 -14.52 -4.03
N LEU A 146 -7.66 -13.82 -4.19
CA LEU A 146 -7.24 -13.29 -5.48
C LEU A 146 -6.75 -14.40 -6.40
N THR A 147 -6.98 -14.26 -7.69
CA THR A 147 -6.39 -15.14 -8.70
C THR A 147 -4.93 -14.79 -8.84
N ASP A 148 -4.07 -15.78 -8.61
CA ASP A 148 -2.64 -15.66 -8.85
C ASP A 148 -2.37 -15.72 -10.36
N ALA A 149 -1.84 -14.62 -10.91
CA ALA A 149 -1.51 -14.47 -12.31
C ALA A 149 0.01 -14.58 -12.57
N GLY A 150 0.79 -15.07 -11.61
CA GLY A 150 2.24 -15.26 -11.75
C GLY A 150 3.07 -13.99 -11.60
N VAL A 151 2.51 -12.93 -11.02
CA VAL A 151 3.27 -11.71 -10.67
C VAL A 151 3.87 -11.87 -9.28
N ARG A 152 5.14 -11.52 -9.11
CA ARG A 152 5.83 -11.55 -7.81
C ARG A 152 6.56 -10.24 -7.58
N LEU A 153 6.67 -9.85 -6.31
CA LEU A 153 7.65 -8.83 -5.95
C LEU A 153 9.05 -9.45 -6.02
N GLY A 154 9.91 -8.91 -6.89
CA GLY A 154 11.33 -9.21 -6.90
C GLY A 154 12.08 -8.39 -5.86
N LYS A 155 11.84 -7.08 -5.79
CA LYS A 155 12.47 -6.19 -4.80
C LYS A 155 11.70 -4.92 -4.53
N LEU A 156 11.61 -4.51 -3.26
CA LEU A 156 11.16 -3.19 -2.83
C LEU A 156 12.38 -2.34 -2.44
N ARG A 157 12.54 -1.18 -3.07
CA ARG A 157 13.68 -0.27 -2.83
C ARG A 157 13.16 1.01 -2.17
N LEU A 158 13.80 1.36 -1.05
CA LEU A 158 13.43 2.46 -0.17
C LEU A 158 14.59 3.45 -0.05
N GLY A 159 14.46 4.61 -0.70
CA GLY A 159 15.40 5.72 -0.58
C GLY A 159 14.97 6.66 0.53
N SER A 160 15.92 7.12 1.35
CA SER A 160 15.63 8.09 2.42
C SER A 160 16.83 9.02 2.66
N PRO A 161 16.60 10.29 3.03
CA PRO A 161 17.65 11.18 3.57
C PRO A 161 18.23 10.68 4.89
N THR A 162 17.50 9.80 5.59
CA THR A 162 17.88 9.23 6.89
C THR A 162 17.77 7.70 6.85
N PRO A 163 18.60 7.01 6.05
CA PRO A 163 18.45 5.57 5.81
C PRO A 163 18.64 4.73 7.07
N ASP A 164 19.48 5.15 8.02
CA ASP A 164 19.67 4.43 9.28
C ASP A 164 18.44 4.51 10.19
N ALA A 165 17.72 5.63 10.18
CA ALA A 165 16.45 5.74 10.89
C ALA A 165 15.40 4.78 10.30
N LEU A 166 15.35 4.68 8.96
CA LEU A 166 14.46 3.72 8.28
C LEU A 166 14.85 2.27 8.58
N ARG A 167 16.15 1.93 8.57
CA ARG A 167 16.63 0.59 8.96
C ARG A 167 16.23 0.27 10.40
N ALA A 168 16.38 1.21 11.33
CA ALA A 168 15.98 1.00 12.72
C ALA A 168 14.46 0.71 12.87
N VAL A 169 13.61 1.31 12.02
CA VAL A 169 12.18 0.97 11.96
C VAL A 169 11.98 -0.47 11.51
N LEU A 170 12.64 -0.90 10.43
CA LEU A 170 12.55 -2.28 9.92
C LEU A 170 13.10 -3.31 10.91
N ASP A 171 14.20 -2.98 11.59
CA ASP A 171 14.81 -3.83 12.63
C ASP A 171 13.87 -4.00 13.82
N THR A 172 13.18 -2.93 14.23
CA THR A 172 12.18 -2.96 15.31
C THR A 172 10.99 -3.87 14.96
N LEU A 173 10.62 -3.93 13.68
CA LEU A 173 9.59 -4.85 13.18
C LEU A 173 10.10 -6.28 12.99
N ASN A 174 11.41 -6.51 13.16
CA ASN A 174 12.09 -7.73 12.74
C ASN A 174 11.63 -8.13 11.33
N PHE A 175 11.65 -7.16 10.41
CA PHE A 175 11.06 -7.31 9.09
C PHE A 175 11.86 -8.29 8.22
N THR A 176 11.16 -9.20 7.55
CA THR A 176 11.72 -10.17 6.60
C THR A 176 11.09 -9.98 5.23
N GLY A 177 11.92 -9.82 4.20
CA GLY A 177 11.48 -9.73 2.81
C GLY A 177 12.54 -9.09 1.91
N GLU A 178 12.24 -9.00 0.62
CA GLU A 178 13.12 -8.44 -0.39
C GLU A 178 13.11 -6.90 -0.38
N VAL A 179 13.64 -6.30 0.69
CA VAL A 179 13.70 -4.84 0.89
C VAL A 179 15.15 -4.33 0.88
N GLU A 180 15.39 -3.29 0.09
CA GLU A 180 16.67 -2.58 0.03
C GLU A 180 16.49 -1.14 0.51
N VAL A 181 17.19 -0.76 1.59
CA VAL A 181 17.26 0.63 2.06
C VAL A 181 18.55 1.29 1.57
N TYR A 182 18.44 2.44 0.91
CA TYR A 182 19.57 3.24 0.42
C TYR A 182 19.43 4.72 0.76
N GLU A 183 20.55 5.43 0.73
CA GLU A 183 20.59 6.88 0.93
C GLU A 183 20.09 7.60 -0.33
N ALA A 184 19.16 8.54 -0.16
CA ALA A 184 18.62 9.37 -1.24
C ALA A 184 18.37 10.79 -0.70
N PRO A 185 18.44 11.83 -1.54
CA PRO A 185 18.21 13.22 -1.10
C PRO A 185 16.75 13.49 -0.68
N GLN A 186 15.84 12.59 -1.04
CA GLN A 186 14.42 12.63 -0.72
C GLN A 186 13.87 11.20 -0.56
N PRO A 187 12.68 11.03 0.05
CA PRO A 187 11.99 9.75 0.09
C PRO A 187 11.72 9.20 -1.31
N GLU A 188 12.16 7.98 -1.59
CA GLU A 188 11.97 7.30 -2.87
C GLU A 188 11.43 5.89 -2.64
N LEU A 189 10.39 5.50 -3.37
CA LEU A 189 9.77 4.19 -3.25
C LEU A 189 9.72 3.55 -4.64
N ARG A 190 10.26 2.34 -4.77
CA ARG A 190 10.26 1.62 -6.05
C ARG A 190 10.03 0.13 -5.84
N ALA A 191 9.12 -0.46 -6.60
CA ALA A 191 8.90 -1.90 -6.63
C ALA A 191 9.32 -2.47 -7.98
N VAL A 192 10.17 -3.50 -7.94
CA VAL A 192 10.53 -4.31 -9.11
C VAL A 192 9.71 -5.58 -9.07
N LEU A 193 8.84 -5.74 -10.05
CA LEU A 193 7.93 -6.87 -10.19
C LEU A 193 8.45 -7.83 -11.25
N GLU A 194 8.45 -9.11 -10.93
CA GLU A 194 8.60 -10.20 -11.89
C GLU A 194 7.21 -10.56 -12.41
N THR A 195 7.01 -10.43 -13.72
CA THR A 195 5.75 -10.77 -14.38
C THR A 195 5.97 -11.87 -15.41
N PRO A 196 4.91 -12.55 -15.88
CA PRO A 196 5.01 -13.48 -17.01
C PRO A 196 5.61 -12.86 -18.29
N ASN A 197 5.52 -11.54 -18.43
CA ASN A 197 5.98 -10.77 -19.59
C ASN A 197 7.34 -10.07 -19.36
N GLY A 198 8.00 -10.34 -18.23
CA GLY A 198 9.29 -9.74 -17.87
C GLY A 198 9.23 -8.81 -16.66
N LEU A 199 10.31 -8.06 -16.44
CA LEU A 199 10.42 -7.16 -15.29
C LEU A 199 9.64 -5.86 -15.53
N VAL A 200 8.84 -5.47 -14.53
CA VAL A 200 8.15 -4.18 -14.50
C VAL A 200 8.59 -3.41 -13.26
N THR A 201 8.84 -2.11 -13.41
CA THR A 201 9.17 -1.22 -12.28
C THR A 201 8.02 -0.26 -12.04
N LEU A 202 7.61 -0.13 -10.78
CA LEU A 202 6.64 0.86 -10.31
C LEU A 202 7.33 1.85 -9.36
N ASP A 203 7.03 3.14 -9.51
CA ASP A 203 7.54 4.27 -8.72
C ASP A 203 6.45 5.32 -8.42
#